data_AF-A0A7K4GWI0-F1
#
_entry.id   AF-A0A7K4GWI0-F1
#
_cell.length_a   1.000
_cell.length_b   1.000
_cell.length_c   1.000
_cell.angle_alpha   90.00
_cell.angle_beta   90.00
_cell.angle_gamma   90.00
#
_symmetry.space_group_name_H-M   'P 1'
#
loop_
_entity.id
_entity.type
_entity.pdbx_description
1 polymer ?
#
loop_
_entity_poly.entity_id
_entity_poly.type
_entity_poly.pdbx_seq_one_letter_code
_entity_poly.pdbx_strand_id
1 'polypeptide(L)'
;MISGFTIILEDDILYCSDENKYNAFEIVLFVEKLMKFFQWRLKNICLKSKKIGRERIIVEHIITNAGQNLFFCCVGNFSVGSQEAFKMLKEFCNQVKTQYKDLARLKFASEEPTFIQVINLIIDYLHDKYLEPLEEEVIYEKTDNNRKNNILYAGISAQGLPIISQLYDKNLLMNFEKDKTNENIELFTSDLSAKLATISMNTQIRAKKKIKEIHLDDTKSHQNINNKKVILFGNINGYSIDFIATGNFYKIKSVFKQLKSKMALDSAFKNDFSGDLRPFKHLKYYLDEVVKEFDPIF
;
A
#
# COMPACT_ATOMS: atom_id res chain seq x y z
N MET A 1 -4.20 18.50 9.76
CA MET A 1 -4.33 17.02 9.82
C MET A 1 -4.10 16.39 8.45
N ILE A 2 -4.88 16.79 7.44
CA ILE A 2 -4.48 16.72 6.03
C ILE A 2 -3.43 17.81 5.77
N SER A 3 -2.49 17.51 4.87
CA SER A 3 -1.33 18.36 4.57
C SER A 3 -1.01 18.41 3.08
N GLY A 4 -1.79 17.75 2.23
CA GLY A 4 -1.65 17.89 0.80
C GLY A 4 -2.63 17.05 0.00
N PHE A 5 -2.83 17.46 -1.25
CA PHE A 5 -3.64 16.81 -2.26
C PHE A 5 -2.83 16.61 -3.53
N THR A 6 -3.20 15.60 -4.31
CA THR A 6 -2.59 15.35 -5.61
C THR A 6 -3.58 14.71 -6.57
N ILE A 7 -3.33 14.92 -7.86
CA ILE A 7 -3.97 14.23 -8.97
C ILE A 7 -2.85 13.61 -9.79
N ILE A 8 -2.92 12.29 -10.00
CA ILE A 8 -1.90 11.52 -10.72
C ILE A 8 -2.59 10.74 -11.83
N LEU A 9 -2.06 10.84 -13.04
CA LEU A 9 -2.52 10.08 -14.20
C LEU A 9 -1.36 9.26 -14.76
N GLU A 10 -1.48 7.93 -14.74
CA GLU A 10 -0.40 7.01 -15.11
C GLU A 10 0.88 7.31 -14.32
N ASP A 11 1.95 7.70 -15.00
CA ASP A 11 3.25 8.06 -14.45
C ASP A 11 3.41 9.57 -14.19
N ASP A 12 2.39 10.39 -14.49
CA ASP A 12 2.43 11.86 -14.41
C ASP A 12 1.65 12.41 -13.21
N ILE A 13 2.32 13.19 -12.36
CA ILE A 13 1.67 13.97 -11.30
C ILE A 13 1.15 15.28 -11.93
N LEU A 14 -0.15 15.31 -12.23
CA LEU A 14 -0.82 16.47 -12.84
C LEU A 14 -0.91 17.67 -11.89
N TYR A 15 -0.99 17.40 -10.58
CA TYR A 15 -1.11 18.43 -9.56
C TYR A 15 -0.57 17.97 -8.21
N CYS A 16 0.09 18.87 -7.48
CA CYS A 16 0.48 18.66 -6.09
C CYS A 16 0.30 19.96 -5.30
N SER A 17 -0.50 19.94 -4.23
CA SER A 17 -0.81 21.16 -3.47
C SER A 17 0.34 21.63 -2.56
N ASP A 18 1.27 20.74 -2.21
CA ASP A 18 2.44 21.04 -1.39
C ASP A 18 3.65 20.29 -1.97
N GLU A 19 4.61 21.03 -2.51
CA GLU A 19 5.82 20.48 -3.11
C GLU A 19 6.62 19.62 -2.11
N ASN A 20 6.54 19.90 -0.81
CA ASN A 20 7.19 19.08 0.22
C ASN A 20 6.60 17.67 0.33
N LYS A 21 5.39 17.47 -0.20
CA LYS A 21 4.68 16.18 -0.25
C LYS A 21 4.86 15.45 -1.58
N TYR A 22 5.44 16.09 -2.59
CA TYR A 22 5.61 15.49 -3.92
C TYR A 22 6.25 14.09 -3.84
N ASN A 23 7.39 13.97 -3.14
CA ASN A 23 8.08 12.70 -2.94
C ASN A 23 7.26 11.65 -2.17
N ALA A 24 6.29 12.06 -1.36
CA ALA A 24 5.38 11.12 -0.71
C ALA A 24 4.34 10.60 -1.71
N PHE A 25 3.83 11.46 -2.59
CA PHE A 25 2.90 11.07 -3.65
C PHE A 25 3.54 10.24 -4.75
N GLU A 26 4.83 10.43 -5.06
CA GLU A 26 5.57 9.53 -5.95
C GLU A 26 5.50 8.06 -5.50
N ILE A 27 5.32 7.80 -4.20
CA ILE A 27 5.17 6.42 -3.68
C ILE A 27 3.94 5.72 -4.27
N VAL A 28 2.89 6.47 -4.65
CA VAL A 28 1.72 5.93 -5.35
C VAL A 28 2.13 5.33 -6.70
N LEU A 29 3.03 5.97 -7.45
CA LEU A 29 3.53 5.48 -8.75
C LEU A 29 4.33 4.18 -8.60
N PHE A 30 5.13 4.05 -7.55
CA PHE A 30 5.85 2.80 -7.28
C PHE A 30 4.90 1.65 -6.92
N VAL A 31 3.79 1.96 -6.24
CA VAL A 31 2.76 0.97 -5.90
C VAL A 31 1.89 0.62 -7.12
N GLU A 32 1.62 1.56 -8.01
CA GLU A 32 0.95 1.33 -9.30
C GLU A 32 1.66 0.23 -10.10
N LYS A 33 2.99 0.27 -10.15
CA LYS A 33 3.81 -0.74 -10.86
C LYS A 33 3.69 -2.14 -10.25
N LEU A 34 3.39 -2.25 -8.95
CA LEU A 34 3.07 -3.52 -8.31
C LEU A 34 1.65 -3.99 -8.68
N MET A 35 0.71 -3.05 -8.82
CA MET A 35 -0.66 -3.36 -9.20
C MET A 35 -0.77 -3.88 -10.64
N LYS A 36 0.22 -3.69 -11.52
CA LYS A 36 0.22 -4.36 -12.83
C LYS A 36 0.19 -5.90 -12.74
N PHE A 37 0.61 -6.49 -11.60
CA PHE A 37 0.48 -7.94 -11.35
C PHE A 37 -0.91 -8.37 -10.91
N PHE A 38 -1.69 -7.45 -10.35
CA PHE A 38 -2.89 -7.76 -9.62
C PHE A 38 -4.03 -6.87 -10.07
N GLN A 39 -5.22 -7.42 -10.32
CA GLN A 39 -6.41 -6.59 -10.55
C GLN A 39 -6.95 -6.01 -9.23
N TRP A 40 -6.10 -5.27 -8.51
CA TRP A 40 -6.38 -4.64 -7.24
C TRP A 40 -6.37 -3.13 -7.38
N ARG A 41 -7.12 -2.45 -6.52
CA ARG A 41 -7.15 -0.98 -6.47
C ARG A 41 -6.49 -0.49 -5.19
N LEU A 42 -5.57 0.46 -5.32
CA LEU A 42 -4.95 1.10 -4.18
C LEU A 42 -5.97 1.91 -3.39
N LYS A 43 -5.97 1.74 -2.06
CA LYS A 43 -6.78 2.55 -1.15
C LYS A 43 -5.99 3.39 -0.17
N ASN A 44 -4.93 2.83 0.41
CA ASN A 44 -4.18 3.53 1.45
C ASN A 44 -2.71 3.12 1.45
N ILE A 45 -1.82 4.08 1.66
CA ILE A 45 -0.40 3.86 1.97
C ILE A 45 -0.09 4.55 3.29
N CYS A 46 0.51 3.81 4.23
CA CYS A 46 0.94 4.34 5.52
C CYS A 46 2.46 4.40 5.58
N LEU A 47 2.95 5.61 5.82
CA LEU A 47 4.35 5.97 5.95
C LEU A 47 4.67 6.28 7.42
N LYS A 48 5.91 6.02 7.83
CA LYS A 48 6.40 6.38 9.16
C LYS A 48 7.76 7.04 9.08
N SER A 49 7.89 8.21 9.69
CA SER A 49 9.18 8.85 9.97
C SER A 49 9.44 8.90 11.48
N LYS A 50 10.70 9.10 11.88
CA LYS A 50 11.05 9.36 13.28
C LYS A 50 10.59 10.76 13.74
N LYS A 51 10.59 11.75 12.84
CA LYS A 51 10.33 13.16 13.16
C LYS A 51 8.84 13.51 13.22
N ILE A 52 8.07 13.10 12.22
CA ILE A 52 6.67 13.51 12.02
C ILE A 52 5.69 12.43 12.51
N GLY A 53 6.18 11.23 12.82
CA GLY A 53 5.34 10.10 13.19
C GLY A 53 4.77 9.38 11.97
N ARG A 54 3.49 8.99 12.05
CA ARG A 54 2.79 8.31 10.95
C ARG A 54 2.14 9.33 10.02
N GLU A 55 2.19 9.06 8.74
CA GLU A 55 1.49 9.83 7.71
C GLU A 55 0.81 8.82 6.78
N ARG A 56 -0.37 9.17 6.28
CA ARG A 56 -1.17 8.30 5.43
C ARG A 56 -1.54 9.02 4.16
N ILE A 57 -1.45 8.30 3.06
CA ILE A 57 -1.95 8.70 1.75
C ILE A 57 -3.19 7.84 1.52
N ILE A 58 -4.37 8.47 1.51
CA ILE A 58 -5.58 7.79 1.04
C ILE A 58 -5.80 8.10 -0.43
N VAL A 59 -6.32 7.12 -1.14
CA VAL A 59 -6.39 7.13 -2.60
C VAL A 59 -7.80 6.78 -3.05
N GLU A 60 -8.29 7.54 -4.01
CA GLU A 60 -9.46 7.20 -4.82
C GLU A 60 -8.91 6.80 -6.19
N HIS A 61 -8.81 5.48 -6.39
CA HIS A 61 -8.21 4.90 -7.59
C HIS A 61 -9.29 4.55 -8.61
N ILE A 62 -9.20 5.18 -9.79
CA ILE A 62 -10.12 5.01 -10.90
C ILE A 62 -9.35 4.40 -12.07
N ILE A 63 -9.83 3.26 -12.57
CA ILE A 63 -9.35 2.68 -13.83
C ILE A 63 -10.32 3.15 -14.92
N THR A 64 -9.81 3.88 -15.92
CA THR A 64 -10.64 4.43 -16.99
C THR A 64 -11.05 3.35 -18.00
N ASN A 65 -11.99 3.67 -18.89
CA ASN A 65 -12.40 2.76 -19.97
C ASN A 65 -11.24 2.39 -20.91
N ALA A 66 -10.22 3.25 -21.01
CA ALA A 66 -9.00 2.99 -21.77
C ALA A 66 -7.96 2.18 -20.97
N GLY A 67 -8.30 1.72 -19.77
CA GLY A 67 -7.41 0.97 -18.89
C GLY A 67 -6.39 1.84 -18.14
N GLN A 68 -6.55 3.17 -18.14
CA GLN A 68 -5.59 4.07 -17.51
C GLN A 68 -5.87 4.22 -16.01
N ASN A 69 -4.82 4.33 -15.21
CA ASN A 69 -4.87 4.53 -13.77
C ASN A 69 -4.88 6.03 -13.45
N LEU A 70 -6.00 6.50 -12.89
CA LEU A 70 -6.17 7.85 -12.37
C LEU A 70 -6.31 7.80 -10.84
N PHE A 71 -5.45 8.53 -10.14
CA PHE A 71 -5.43 8.59 -8.69
C PHE A 71 -5.72 10.01 -8.20
N PHE A 72 -6.76 10.15 -7.40
CA PHE A 72 -6.91 11.31 -6.52
C PHE A 72 -6.41 10.91 -5.15
N CYS A 73 -5.52 11.70 -4.55
CA CYS A 73 -4.98 11.36 -3.25
C CYS A 73 -4.96 12.55 -2.31
N CYS A 74 -5.05 12.28 -1.02
CA CYS A 74 -4.71 13.24 0.02
C CYS A 74 -3.80 12.61 1.07
N VAL A 75 -2.90 13.42 1.61
CA VAL A 75 -1.86 12.98 2.55
C VAL A 75 -1.95 13.75 3.86
N GLY A 76 -1.76 13.05 4.98
CA GLY A 76 -1.82 13.69 6.28
C GLY A 76 -1.55 12.76 7.45
N ASN A 77 -1.53 13.32 8.65
CA ASN A 77 -1.46 12.58 9.90
C ASN A 77 -2.87 12.44 10.49
N PHE A 78 -3.68 11.58 9.87
CA PHE A 78 -5.00 11.15 10.35
C PHE A 78 -4.98 9.64 10.60
N SER A 79 -5.94 9.11 11.34
CA SER A 79 -5.99 7.70 11.73
C SER A 79 -6.49 6.78 10.59
N VAL A 80 -6.22 5.47 10.69
CA VAL A 80 -6.56 4.46 9.66
C VAL A 80 -8.07 4.38 9.40
N GLY A 81 -8.88 4.63 10.44
CA GLY A 81 -10.33 4.52 10.38
C GLY A 81 -11.07 5.81 10.04
N SER A 82 -10.35 6.89 9.71
CA SER A 82 -10.97 8.21 9.49
C SER A 82 -11.90 8.20 8.28
N GLN A 83 -13.20 8.25 8.53
CA GLN A 83 -14.25 8.39 7.53
C GLN A 83 -14.28 9.79 6.95
N GLU A 84 -14.02 10.82 7.77
CA GLU A 84 -14.01 12.20 7.30
C GLU A 84 -12.91 12.45 6.27
N ALA A 85 -11.71 11.86 6.45
CA ALA A 85 -10.65 11.95 5.45
C ALA A 85 -11.10 11.33 4.11
N PHE A 86 -11.76 10.15 4.15
CA PHE A 86 -12.29 9.52 2.94
C PHE A 86 -13.44 10.30 2.30
N LYS A 87 -14.31 10.95 3.09
CA LYS A 87 -15.37 11.83 2.57
C LYS A 87 -14.76 13.05 1.88
N MET A 88 -13.79 13.70 2.51
CA MET A 88 -13.05 14.83 1.94
C MET A 88 -12.40 14.46 0.59
N LEU A 89 -11.72 13.32 0.51
CA LEU A 89 -11.13 12.84 -0.74
C LEU A 89 -12.18 12.54 -1.82
N LYS A 90 -13.31 11.96 -1.43
CA LYS A 90 -14.40 11.67 -2.37
C LYS A 90 -15.01 12.96 -2.90
N GLU A 91 -15.20 13.96 -2.06
CA GLU A 91 -15.70 15.27 -2.47
C GLU A 91 -14.69 16.00 -3.36
N PHE A 92 -13.40 15.96 -3.04
CA PHE A 92 -12.33 16.43 -3.93
C PHE A 92 -12.45 15.83 -5.33
N CYS A 93 -12.52 14.50 -5.42
CA CYS A 93 -12.70 13.78 -6.69
C CYS A 93 -13.96 14.25 -7.44
N ASN A 94 -15.09 14.42 -6.75
CA ASN A 94 -16.35 14.85 -7.35
C ASN A 94 -16.30 16.29 -7.87
N GLN A 95 -15.71 17.21 -7.11
CA GLN A 95 -15.56 18.61 -7.51
C GLN A 95 -14.65 18.72 -8.74
N VAL A 96 -13.52 18.03 -8.76
CA VAL A 96 -12.61 18.02 -9.91
C VAL A 96 -13.29 17.42 -11.15
N LYS A 97 -14.03 16.31 -11.01
CA LYS A 97 -14.79 15.71 -12.13
C LYS A 97 -15.92 16.60 -12.63
N THR A 98 -16.51 17.43 -11.77
CA THR A 98 -17.55 18.38 -12.17
C THR A 98 -16.98 19.46 -13.08
N GLN A 99 -15.77 19.94 -12.78
CA GLN A 99 -15.06 20.92 -13.59
C GLN A 99 -14.46 20.29 -14.87
N TYR A 100 -13.85 19.11 -14.74
CA TYR A 100 -13.17 18.39 -15.82
C TYR A 100 -13.89 17.06 -16.08
N LYS A 101 -14.97 17.13 -16.87
CA LYS A 101 -15.92 16.03 -17.10
C LYS A 101 -15.31 14.74 -17.65
N ASP A 102 -14.20 14.86 -18.37
CA ASP A 102 -13.51 13.73 -18.99
C ASP A 102 -12.00 13.83 -18.80
N LEU A 103 -11.31 12.71 -19.00
CA LEU A 103 -9.87 12.60 -18.79
C LEU A 103 -9.07 13.50 -19.73
N ALA A 104 -9.51 13.66 -20.98
CA ALA A 104 -8.80 14.47 -21.96
C ALA A 104 -8.80 15.94 -21.56
N ARG A 105 -9.95 16.45 -21.08
CA ARG A 105 -10.06 17.80 -20.52
C ARG A 105 -9.22 17.97 -19.27
N LEU A 106 -9.21 16.98 -18.37
CA LEU A 106 -8.39 17.04 -17.16
C LEU A 106 -6.90 17.15 -17.51
N LYS A 107 -6.43 16.31 -18.44
CA LYS A 107 -5.04 16.31 -18.90
C LYS A 107 -4.68 17.64 -19.57
N PHE A 108 -5.49 18.09 -20.53
CA PHE A 108 -5.25 19.36 -21.22
C PHE A 108 -5.24 20.55 -20.25
N ALA A 109 -6.22 20.62 -19.35
CA ALA A 109 -6.28 21.70 -18.37
C ALA A 109 -5.07 21.69 -17.42
N SER A 110 -4.51 20.53 -17.10
CA SER A 110 -3.35 20.46 -16.18
C SER A 110 -2.09 21.17 -16.67
N GLU A 111 -2.01 21.46 -17.97
CA GLU A 111 -0.92 22.23 -18.59
C GLU A 111 -1.12 23.75 -18.46
N GLU A 112 -2.31 24.20 -18.04
CA GLU A 112 -2.70 25.60 -17.96
C GLU A 112 -2.56 26.17 -16.53
N PRO A 113 -2.06 27.39 -16.34
CA PRO A 113 -1.94 28.00 -15.01
C PRO A 113 -3.27 28.14 -14.25
N THR A 114 -4.38 28.30 -14.97
CA THR A 114 -5.73 28.42 -14.40
C THR A 114 -6.19 27.15 -13.70
N PHE A 115 -5.66 25.98 -14.08
CA PHE A 115 -5.99 24.72 -13.45
C PHE A 115 -5.56 24.70 -11.98
N ILE A 116 -4.33 25.13 -11.68
CA ILE A 116 -3.82 25.21 -10.31
C ILE A 116 -4.73 26.11 -9.45
N GLN A 117 -5.18 27.24 -10.00
CA GLN A 117 -6.07 28.18 -9.29
C GLN A 117 -7.41 27.52 -8.95
N VAL A 118 -8.04 26.85 -9.92
CA VAL A 118 -9.31 26.15 -9.72
C VAL A 118 -9.17 25.03 -8.70
N ILE A 119 -8.11 24.22 -8.79
CA ILE A 119 -7.88 23.13 -7.84
C ILE A 119 -7.61 23.65 -6.43
N ASN A 120 -6.84 24.74 -6.28
CA ASN A 120 -6.61 25.37 -4.97
C ASN A 120 -7.93 25.86 -4.35
N LEU A 121 -8.81 26.50 -5.12
CA LEU A 121 -10.12 26.94 -4.62
C LEU A 121 -10.98 25.77 -4.11
N ILE A 122 -10.94 24.63 -4.80
CA ILE A 122 -11.63 23.41 -4.35
C ILE A 122 -11.02 22.94 -3.02
N ILE A 123 -9.69 22.92 -2.91
CA ILE A 123 -8.98 22.48 -1.72
C ILE A 123 -9.26 23.40 -0.52
N ASP A 124 -9.26 24.72 -0.73
CA ASP A 124 -9.56 25.71 0.31
C ASP A 124 -10.98 25.48 0.86
N TYR A 125 -11.97 25.33 -0.04
CA TYR A 125 -13.34 24.98 0.35
C TYR A 125 -13.42 23.68 1.17
N LEU A 126 -12.69 22.64 0.75
CA LEU A 126 -12.69 21.37 1.47
C LEU A 126 -12.01 21.51 2.84
N HIS A 127 -10.93 22.27 2.93
CA HIS A 127 -10.26 22.55 4.20
C HIS A 127 -11.22 23.22 5.17
N ASP A 128 -11.89 24.29 4.74
CA ASP A 128 -12.86 25.00 5.58
C ASP A 128 -14.00 24.09 6.04
N LYS A 129 -14.49 23.21 5.16
CA LYS A 129 -15.60 22.30 5.45
C LYS A 129 -15.23 21.14 6.37
N TYR A 130 -14.02 20.60 6.25
CA TYR A 130 -13.64 19.33 6.90
C TYR A 130 -12.63 19.48 8.05
N LEU A 131 -12.07 20.67 8.29
CA LEU A 131 -11.08 20.87 9.35
C LEU A 131 -11.60 20.45 10.73
N GLU A 132 -12.71 21.05 11.16
CA GLU A 132 -13.33 20.75 12.46
C GLU A 132 -13.88 19.30 12.53
N PRO A 133 -14.64 18.78 11.54
CA PRO A 133 -15.08 17.38 11.54
C PRO A 133 -13.95 16.35 11.65
N LEU A 134 -12.79 16.63 11.05
CA LEU A 134 -11.63 15.75 11.17
C LEU A 134 -11.06 15.73 12.60
N GLU A 135 -11.05 16.89 13.27
CA GLU A 135 -10.52 17.04 14.63
C GLU A 135 -11.42 16.41 15.68
N GLU A 136 -12.73 16.44 15.46
CA GLU A 136 -13.73 15.88 16.37
C GLU A 136 -14.04 14.39 16.12
N GLU A 137 -13.47 13.80 15.06
CA GLU A 137 -13.82 12.44 14.66
C GLU A 137 -13.45 11.39 15.72
N VAL A 138 -14.48 10.75 16.29
CA VAL A 138 -14.31 9.59 17.17
C VAL A 138 -14.25 8.31 16.34
N ILE A 139 -13.13 7.60 16.45
CA ILE A 139 -12.86 6.42 15.63
C ILE A 139 -13.20 5.17 16.41
N TYR A 140 -14.25 4.48 15.94
CA TYR A 140 -14.65 3.19 16.46
C TYR A 140 -13.97 2.08 15.66
N GLU A 141 -13.23 1.20 16.35
CA GLU A 141 -12.69 0.00 15.73
C GLU A 141 -13.83 -0.98 15.46
N LYS A 142 -14.12 -1.23 14.17
CA LYS A 142 -15.00 -2.34 13.80
C LYS A 142 -14.18 -3.63 13.80
N THR A 143 -14.41 -4.48 14.79
CA THR A 143 -13.92 -5.86 14.82
C THR A 143 -14.72 -6.70 13.84
N ASP A 144 -14.24 -6.81 12.61
CA ASP A 144 -14.83 -7.73 11.63
C ASP A 144 -14.29 -9.14 11.93
N ASN A 145 -14.91 -9.81 12.93
CA ASN A 145 -14.46 -11.10 13.46
C ASN A 145 -14.82 -12.30 12.57
N ASN A 146 -15.68 -12.11 11.56
CA ASN A 146 -16.23 -13.21 10.77
C ASN A 146 -15.48 -13.47 9.45
N ARG A 147 -14.34 -12.81 9.21
CA ARG A 147 -13.55 -13.02 7.99
C ARG A 147 -12.44 -14.03 8.20
N LYS A 148 -12.42 -15.05 7.34
CA LYS A 148 -11.30 -15.98 7.23
C LYS A 148 -10.03 -15.21 6.90
N ASN A 149 -8.96 -15.45 7.66
CA ASN A 149 -7.70 -14.75 7.47
C ASN A 149 -6.83 -15.62 6.57
N ASN A 150 -6.21 -15.05 5.56
CA ASN A 150 -5.29 -15.80 4.73
C ASN A 150 -4.00 -15.01 4.49
N ILE A 151 -2.88 -15.69 4.67
CA ILE A 151 -1.57 -15.20 4.22
C ILE A 151 -1.45 -15.59 2.76
N LEU A 152 -1.14 -14.62 1.91
CA LEU A 152 -0.98 -14.85 0.48
C LEU A 152 0.50 -15.00 0.14
N TYR A 153 1.35 -14.18 0.77
CA TYR A 153 2.79 -14.15 0.54
C TYR A 153 3.54 -13.70 1.80
N ALA A 154 4.72 -14.25 2.02
CA ALA A 154 5.70 -13.70 2.96
C ALA A 154 7.10 -13.72 2.35
N GLY A 155 7.90 -12.69 2.63
CA GLY A 155 9.25 -12.60 2.12
C GLY A 155 10.19 -11.88 3.07
N ILE A 156 11.47 -12.20 2.93
CA ILE A 156 12.60 -11.59 3.61
C ILE A 156 13.61 -11.21 2.54
N SER A 157 14.09 -9.97 2.58
CA SER A 157 15.13 -9.50 1.68
C SER A 157 16.18 -8.68 2.43
N ALA A 158 17.38 -8.60 1.89
CA ALA A 158 18.43 -7.70 2.35
C ALA A 158 18.95 -6.90 1.17
N GLN A 159 19.07 -5.57 1.34
CA GLN A 159 19.58 -4.67 0.29
C GLN A 159 18.86 -4.82 -1.07
N GLY A 160 17.58 -5.20 -1.07
CA GLY A 160 16.80 -5.42 -2.30
C GLY A 160 16.88 -6.84 -2.87
N LEU A 161 17.76 -7.69 -2.33
CA LEU A 161 17.90 -9.09 -2.76
C LEU A 161 16.98 -10.01 -1.95
N PRO A 162 16.10 -10.79 -2.61
CA PRO A 162 15.29 -11.80 -1.94
C PRO A 162 16.19 -12.85 -1.28
N ILE A 163 15.99 -13.08 0.02
CA ILE A 163 16.65 -14.17 0.76
C ILE A 163 15.73 -15.39 0.77
N ILE A 164 14.50 -15.19 1.25
CA ILE A 164 13.44 -16.18 1.24
C ILE A 164 12.16 -15.50 0.80
N SER A 165 11.41 -16.16 -0.06
CA SER A 165 10.11 -15.70 -0.49
C SER A 165 9.19 -16.91 -0.65
N GLN A 166 7.98 -16.81 -0.12
CA GLN A 166 7.03 -17.91 -0.07
C GLN A 166 5.65 -17.43 -0.46
N LEU A 167 5.12 -18.06 -1.52
CA LEU A 167 3.74 -17.88 -1.96
C LEU A 167 2.86 -18.97 -1.35
N TYR A 168 1.90 -18.56 -0.53
CA TYR A 168 0.95 -19.45 0.14
C TYR A 168 -0.33 -19.63 -0.68
N ASP A 169 -0.80 -18.56 -1.33
CA ASP A 169 -1.99 -18.60 -2.16
C ASP A 169 -1.62 -18.56 -3.65
N LYS A 170 -1.64 -19.73 -4.28
CA LYS A 170 -1.38 -19.88 -5.73
C LYS A 170 -2.46 -19.22 -6.60
N ASN A 171 -3.59 -18.77 -6.03
CA ASN A 171 -4.58 -18.00 -6.78
C ASN A 171 -4.08 -16.60 -7.13
N LEU A 172 -3.04 -16.09 -6.46
CA LEU A 172 -2.35 -14.87 -6.88
C LEU A 172 -1.79 -14.96 -8.32
N LEU A 173 -1.55 -16.18 -8.82
CA LEU A 173 -1.08 -16.43 -10.17
C LEU A 173 -2.21 -16.43 -11.22
N MET A 174 -3.48 -16.26 -10.84
CA MET A 174 -4.60 -16.32 -11.81
C MET A 174 -4.53 -15.24 -12.90
N ASN A 175 -3.75 -14.18 -12.71
CA ASN A 175 -3.50 -13.17 -13.75
C ASN A 175 -2.14 -13.35 -14.44
N PHE A 176 -1.35 -14.34 -14.03
CA PHE A 176 -0.12 -14.71 -14.73
C PHE A 176 -0.52 -15.54 -15.94
N GLU A 177 -0.31 -15.02 -17.15
CA GLU A 177 -0.67 -15.67 -18.42
C GLU A 177 0.09 -17.00 -18.68
N LYS A 178 0.92 -17.44 -17.73
CA LYS A 178 1.75 -18.64 -17.82
C LYS A 178 1.20 -19.77 -16.96
N ASP A 179 1.48 -21.01 -17.36
CA ASP A 179 1.10 -22.22 -16.62
C ASP A 179 1.60 -22.20 -15.17
N LYS A 180 0.83 -22.78 -14.24
CA LYS A 180 1.17 -22.88 -12.80
C LYS A 180 2.25 -23.93 -12.51
N THR A 181 3.40 -23.85 -13.18
CA THR A 181 4.59 -24.68 -12.93
C THR A 181 5.38 -24.16 -11.73
N ASN A 182 6.20 -25.02 -11.10
CA ASN A 182 7.05 -24.61 -9.98
C ASN A 182 8.03 -23.48 -10.38
N GLU A 183 8.59 -23.57 -11.59
CA GLU A 183 9.48 -22.54 -12.13
C GLU A 183 8.76 -21.18 -12.26
N ASN A 184 7.55 -21.14 -12.82
CA ASN A 184 6.79 -19.91 -12.94
C ASN A 184 6.38 -19.34 -11.57
N ILE A 185 6.09 -20.21 -10.59
CA ILE A 185 5.83 -19.80 -9.21
C ILE A 185 7.08 -19.13 -8.61
N GLU A 186 8.25 -19.72 -8.78
CA GLU A 186 9.51 -19.16 -8.28
C GLU A 186 9.84 -17.82 -8.94
N LEU A 187 9.70 -17.73 -10.26
CA LEU A 187 9.91 -16.48 -11.02
C LEU A 187 8.96 -15.37 -10.55
N PHE A 188 7.66 -15.67 -10.43
CA PHE A 188 6.69 -14.71 -9.91
C PHE A 188 7.02 -14.26 -8.49
N THR A 189 7.34 -15.22 -7.62
CA THR A 189 7.61 -14.95 -6.20
C THR A 189 8.87 -14.08 -6.05
N SER A 190 9.90 -14.33 -6.86
CA SER A 190 11.11 -13.51 -6.94
C SER A 190 10.81 -12.08 -7.42
N ASP A 191 10.06 -11.92 -8.52
CA ASP A 191 9.72 -10.59 -9.07
C ASP A 191 8.83 -9.78 -8.11
N LEU A 192 7.86 -10.44 -7.46
CA LEU A 192 7.04 -9.83 -6.41
C LEU A 192 7.91 -9.33 -5.24
N SER A 193 8.85 -10.16 -4.77
CA SER A 193 9.78 -9.80 -3.71
C SER A 193 10.63 -8.57 -4.08
N ALA A 194 11.19 -8.57 -5.29
CA ALA A 194 12.00 -7.46 -5.80
C ALA A 194 11.19 -6.15 -5.90
N LYS A 195 9.92 -6.21 -6.32
CA LYS A 195 9.05 -5.03 -6.40
C LYS A 195 8.69 -4.47 -5.03
N LEU A 196 8.37 -5.33 -4.07
CA LEU A 196 8.11 -4.91 -2.69
C LEU A 196 9.33 -4.24 -2.06
N ALA A 197 10.52 -4.82 -2.27
CA ALA A 197 11.77 -4.24 -1.82
C ALA A 197 12.05 -2.89 -2.50
N THR A 198 11.79 -2.79 -3.80
CA THR A 198 11.91 -1.54 -4.58
C THR A 198 11.00 -0.44 -4.04
N ILE A 199 9.74 -0.74 -3.72
CA ILE A 199 8.81 0.21 -3.09
C ILE A 199 9.37 0.67 -1.73
N SER A 200 9.80 -0.27 -0.89
CA SER A 200 10.34 0.02 0.44
C SER A 200 11.57 0.93 0.36
N MET A 201 12.50 0.62 -0.54
CA MET A 201 13.74 1.39 -0.76
C MET A 201 13.46 2.78 -1.34
N ASN A 202 12.62 2.89 -2.37
CA ASN A 202 12.27 4.20 -2.94
C ASN A 202 11.53 5.08 -1.93
N THR A 203 10.68 4.49 -1.07
CA THR A 203 10.06 5.23 0.04
C THR A 203 11.12 5.82 0.99
N GLN A 204 12.15 5.04 1.31
CA GLN A 204 13.24 5.49 2.17
C GLN A 204 14.10 6.58 1.52
N ILE A 205 14.39 6.46 0.22
CA ILE A 205 15.26 7.40 -0.51
C ILE A 205 14.53 8.70 -0.83
N ARG A 206 13.36 8.60 -1.49
CA ARG A 206 12.59 9.75 -2.01
C ARG A 206 11.86 10.46 -0.89
N ALA A 207 11.04 9.73 -0.14
CA ALA A 207 10.17 10.32 0.89
C ALA A 207 10.85 10.44 2.28
N LYS A 208 12.09 9.94 2.44
CA LYS A 208 12.82 9.88 3.73
C LYS A 208 11.99 9.25 4.86
N LYS A 209 11.13 8.30 4.49
CA LYS A 209 10.14 7.63 5.35
C LYS A 209 10.25 6.12 5.18
N LYS A 210 9.73 5.36 6.15
CA LYS A 210 9.55 3.92 5.99
C LYS A 210 8.10 3.63 5.64
N ILE A 211 7.85 2.86 4.59
CA ILE A 211 6.53 2.30 4.35
C ILE A 211 6.20 1.28 5.46
N LYS A 212 4.95 1.23 5.90
CA LYS A 212 4.48 0.36 6.99
C LYS A 212 3.42 -0.59 6.51
N GLU A 213 2.48 -0.08 5.73
CA GLU A 213 1.34 -0.85 5.25
C GLU A 213 0.79 -0.23 3.96
N ILE A 214 0.34 -1.07 3.03
CA ILE A 214 -0.44 -0.70 1.84
C ILE A 214 -1.76 -1.47 1.90
N HIS A 215 -2.88 -0.80 1.72
CA HIS A 215 -4.20 -1.43 1.67
C HIS A 215 -4.75 -1.34 0.25
N LEU A 216 -5.24 -2.47 -0.25
CA LEU A 216 -5.78 -2.62 -1.59
C LEU A 216 -7.14 -3.32 -1.55
N ASP A 217 -8.00 -3.01 -2.51
CA ASP A 217 -9.29 -3.68 -2.71
C ASP A 217 -9.24 -4.56 -3.96
N ASP A 218 -9.71 -5.80 -3.86
CA ASP A 218 -9.78 -6.73 -4.99
C ASP A 218 -10.97 -6.43 -5.89
N THR A 219 -10.72 -6.16 -7.18
CA THR A 219 -11.79 -5.77 -8.13
C THR A 219 -12.60 -6.94 -8.65
N LYS A 220 -12.08 -8.18 -8.56
CA LYS A 220 -12.71 -9.38 -9.11
C LYS A 220 -13.67 -10.08 -8.14
N SER A 221 -13.87 -9.60 -6.91
CA SER A 221 -14.78 -10.31 -6.00
C SER A 221 -16.24 -10.15 -6.46
N HIS A 222 -16.70 -11.07 -7.30
CA HIS A 222 -18.09 -11.24 -7.75
C HIS A 222 -19.05 -11.57 -6.60
N GLN A 223 -18.51 -11.79 -5.40
CA GLN A 223 -19.24 -11.84 -4.15
C GLN A 223 -18.92 -10.53 -3.42
N ASN A 224 -19.93 -9.80 -2.95
CA ASN A 224 -19.86 -8.52 -2.21
C ASN A 224 -19.05 -8.55 -0.88
N ILE A 225 -18.09 -9.47 -0.74
CA ILE A 225 -17.13 -9.52 0.35
C ILE A 225 -15.96 -8.64 -0.07
N ASN A 226 -15.94 -7.40 0.42
CA ASN A 226 -14.79 -6.47 0.38
C ASN A 226 -13.48 -7.21 0.69
N ASN A 227 -12.79 -7.77 -0.30
CA ASN A 227 -11.67 -8.68 -0.07
C ASN A 227 -10.38 -7.88 0.07
N LYS A 228 -10.33 -7.08 1.16
CA LYS A 228 -9.24 -6.15 1.47
C LYS A 228 -7.94 -6.90 1.60
N LYS A 229 -6.97 -6.54 0.77
CA LYS A 229 -5.60 -7.01 0.84
C LYS A 229 -4.77 -5.99 1.60
N VAL A 230 -3.88 -6.48 2.44
CA VAL A 230 -2.94 -5.66 3.20
C VAL A 230 -1.54 -6.19 2.95
N ILE A 231 -0.66 -5.28 2.56
CA ILE A 231 0.77 -5.51 2.49
C ILE A 231 1.39 -4.86 3.72
N LEU A 232 2.10 -5.60 4.56
CA LEU A 232 2.82 -5.07 5.72
C LEU A 232 4.32 -5.09 5.48
N PHE A 233 4.99 -4.01 5.88
CA PHE A 233 6.43 -3.81 5.71
C PHE A 233 7.16 -3.68 7.05
N GLY A 234 8.07 -4.61 7.27
CA GLY A 234 8.86 -4.82 8.46
C GLY A 234 10.36 -4.61 8.20
N ASN A 235 11.10 -4.48 9.29
CA ASN A 235 12.56 -4.41 9.23
C ASN A 235 13.15 -4.98 10.52
N ILE A 236 14.18 -5.79 10.38
CA ILE A 236 14.97 -6.42 11.45
C ILE A 236 16.43 -6.24 11.05
N ASN A 237 17.23 -5.49 11.80
CA ASN A 237 18.69 -5.39 11.62
C ASN A 237 19.18 -5.28 10.15
N GLY A 238 18.59 -4.39 9.37
CA GLY A 238 18.96 -4.21 7.94
C GLY A 238 18.21 -5.10 6.95
N TYR A 239 17.57 -6.16 7.41
CA TYR A 239 16.68 -7.03 6.63
C TYR A 239 15.28 -6.44 6.56
N SER A 240 14.63 -6.55 5.41
CA SER A 240 13.22 -6.19 5.24
C SER A 240 12.35 -7.45 5.25
N ILE A 241 11.14 -7.31 5.79
CA ILE A 241 10.17 -8.39 5.88
C ILE A 241 8.86 -7.88 5.31
N ASP A 242 8.34 -8.57 4.31
CA ASP A 242 7.13 -8.17 3.61
C ASP A 242 6.08 -9.27 3.71
N PHE A 243 4.84 -8.88 3.88
CA PHE A 243 3.74 -9.80 4.15
C PHE A 243 2.47 -9.35 3.42
N ILE A 244 1.91 -10.18 2.56
CA ILE A 244 0.63 -9.93 1.90
C ILE A 244 -0.42 -10.84 2.52
N ALA A 245 -1.51 -10.27 3.02
CA ALA A 245 -2.60 -11.01 3.65
C ALA A 245 -3.98 -10.42 3.33
N THR A 246 -5.03 -11.17 3.63
CA THR A 246 -6.44 -10.78 3.51
C THR A 246 -7.19 -11.21 4.77
N GLY A 247 -8.18 -10.44 5.20
CA GLY A 247 -8.96 -10.73 6.41
C GLY A 247 -8.97 -9.57 7.41
N ASN A 248 -8.99 -9.90 8.71
CA ASN A 248 -9.02 -8.92 9.80
C ASN A 248 -7.65 -8.25 9.98
N PHE A 249 -7.58 -6.94 9.71
CA PHE A 249 -6.33 -6.17 9.76
C PHE A 249 -5.60 -6.25 11.11
N TYR A 250 -6.32 -6.20 12.23
CA TYR A 250 -5.70 -6.21 13.55
C TYR A 250 -5.07 -7.56 13.86
N LYS A 251 -5.76 -8.66 13.51
CA LYS A 251 -5.22 -10.02 13.65
C LYS A 251 -3.98 -10.20 12.77
N ILE A 252 -4.06 -9.82 11.48
CA ILE A 252 -2.94 -9.85 10.53
C ILE A 252 -1.73 -9.08 11.11
N LYS A 253 -1.95 -7.87 11.62
CA LYS A 253 -0.91 -7.01 12.18
C LYS A 253 -0.30 -7.59 13.47
N SER A 254 -1.12 -8.22 14.31
CA SER A 254 -0.67 -8.90 15.52
C SER A 254 0.27 -10.06 15.18
N VAL A 255 -0.14 -10.92 14.25
CA VAL A 255 0.67 -12.05 13.78
C VAL A 255 1.98 -11.56 13.14
N PHE A 256 1.92 -10.54 12.29
CA PHE A 256 3.11 -9.94 11.70
C PHE A 256 4.10 -9.41 12.75
N LYS A 257 3.57 -8.80 13.83
CA LYS A 257 4.40 -8.35 14.96
C LYS A 257 5.05 -9.52 15.69
N GLN A 258 4.32 -10.61 15.92
CA GLN A 258 4.86 -11.82 16.56
C GLN A 258 5.96 -12.46 15.70
N LEU A 259 5.73 -12.62 14.39
CA LEU A 259 6.73 -13.10 13.44
C LEU A 259 8.01 -12.28 13.52
N LYS A 260 7.88 -10.95 13.45
CA LYS A 260 9.01 -10.04 13.55
C LYS A 260 9.77 -10.21 14.88
N SER A 261 9.06 -10.34 15.99
CA SER A 261 9.69 -10.53 17.30
C SER A 261 10.42 -11.87 17.40
N LYS A 262 9.84 -12.97 16.90
CA LYS A 262 10.49 -14.29 16.85
C LYS A 262 11.77 -14.24 16.00
N MET A 263 11.67 -13.69 14.79
CA MET A 263 12.81 -13.55 13.88
C MET A 263 13.91 -12.63 14.42
N ALA A 264 13.57 -11.57 15.16
CA ALA A 264 14.58 -10.66 15.72
C ALA A 264 15.52 -11.32 16.74
N LEU A 265 15.14 -12.47 17.30
CA LEU A 265 15.97 -13.25 18.22
C LEU A 265 16.90 -14.22 17.51
N ASP A 266 16.67 -14.49 16.23
CA ASP A 266 17.46 -15.44 15.44
C ASP A 266 18.85 -14.87 15.10
N SER A 267 19.87 -15.71 15.23
CA SER A 267 21.27 -15.32 14.99
C SER A 267 21.56 -14.97 13.53
N ALA A 268 20.77 -15.47 12.57
CA ALA A 268 20.91 -15.17 11.15
C ALA A 268 20.76 -13.67 10.84
N PHE A 269 20.03 -12.92 11.68
CA PHE A 269 19.83 -11.48 11.51
C PHE A 269 20.79 -10.62 12.32
N LYS A 270 21.80 -11.19 12.98
CA LYS A 270 22.76 -10.40 13.78
C LYS A 270 23.84 -9.74 12.91
N ASN A 271 24.18 -10.36 11.79
CA ASN A 271 25.19 -9.89 10.86
C ASN A 271 24.55 -9.42 9.55
N ASP A 272 25.25 -8.57 8.82
CA ASP A 272 24.84 -8.17 7.48
C ASP A 272 24.84 -9.36 6.51
N PHE A 273 23.96 -9.30 5.52
CA PHE A 273 23.85 -10.35 4.51
C PHE A 273 25.08 -10.35 3.61
N SER A 274 25.81 -11.47 3.58
CA SER A 274 27.04 -11.64 2.80
C SER A 274 26.81 -12.27 1.42
N GLY A 275 25.57 -12.52 1.02
CA GLY A 275 25.24 -13.23 -0.22
C GLY A 275 25.04 -14.74 -0.04
N ASP A 276 25.39 -15.32 1.12
CA ASP A 276 25.18 -16.73 1.40
C ASP A 276 23.77 -16.99 1.96
N LEU A 277 22.98 -17.80 1.24
CA LEU A 277 21.61 -18.18 1.64
C LEU A 277 21.57 -19.35 2.65
N ARG A 278 22.67 -20.10 2.81
CA ARG A 278 22.71 -21.28 3.71
C ARG A 278 22.28 -20.98 5.14
N PRO A 279 22.71 -19.86 5.78
CA PRO A 279 22.30 -19.53 7.14
C PRO A 279 20.82 -19.17 7.29
N PHE A 280 20.10 -19.00 6.18
CA PHE A 280 18.71 -18.54 6.20
C PHE A 280 17.71 -19.65 5.90
N LYS A 281 18.15 -20.84 5.44
CA LYS A 281 17.26 -21.92 4.98
C LYS A 281 16.20 -22.32 6.00
N HIS A 282 16.53 -22.30 7.29
CA HIS A 282 15.59 -22.64 8.36
C HIS A 282 14.51 -21.59 8.59
N LEU A 283 14.66 -20.37 8.07
CA LEU A 283 13.66 -19.32 8.28
C LEU A 283 12.32 -19.62 7.62
N LYS A 284 12.29 -20.55 6.65
CA LYS A 284 11.06 -21.09 6.10
C LYS A 284 10.15 -21.66 7.19
N TYR A 285 10.72 -22.28 8.23
CA TYR A 285 9.94 -22.82 9.35
C TYR A 285 9.19 -21.72 10.12
N TYR A 286 9.82 -20.56 10.37
CA TYR A 286 9.12 -19.43 11.00
C TYR A 286 7.95 -18.92 10.15
N LEU A 287 8.11 -18.92 8.83
CA LEU A 287 7.07 -18.49 7.91
C LEU A 287 5.91 -19.52 7.89
N ASP A 288 6.22 -20.82 7.87
CA ASP A 288 5.21 -21.90 7.91
C ASP A 288 4.46 -21.96 9.25
N GLU A 289 5.12 -21.70 10.38
CA GLU A 289 4.47 -21.62 11.70
C GLU A 289 3.44 -20.50 11.78
N VAL A 290 3.76 -19.34 11.21
CA VAL A 290 2.88 -18.17 11.20
C VAL A 290 1.58 -18.43 10.44
N VAL A 291 1.61 -19.28 9.41
CA VAL A 291 0.41 -19.71 8.68
C VAL A 291 -0.50 -20.55 9.56
N LYS A 292 0.07 -21.43 10.40
CA LYS A 292 -0.71 -22.27 11.32
C LYS A 292 -1.37 -21.45 12.42
N GLU A 293 -0.75 -20.33 12.82
CA GLU A 293 -1.31 -19.38 13.78
C GLU A 293 -2.41 -18.48 13.16
N PHE A 294 -2.55 -18.46 11.82
CA PHE A 294 -3.44 -17.52 11.12
C PHE A 294 -4.93 -17.88 11.25
N ASP A 295 -5.28 -19.16 11.31
CA ASP A 295 -6.60 -19.66 11.72
C ASP A 295 -6.41 -20.98 12.49
N PRO A 296 -6.78 -21.09 13.77
CA PRO A 296 -6.81 -22.39 14.44
C PRO A 296 -7.83 -23.26 13.69
N ILE A 297 -7.38 -24.40 13.17
CA ILE A 297 -8.27 -25.49 12.79
C ILE A 297 -8.87 -25.98 14.11
N PHE A 298 -10.11 -25.60 14.40
CA PHE A 298 -10.93 -26.33 15.35
C PHE A 298 -11.54 -27.54 14.63
#